data_AF-A0AAN7LN21-F1
#
_entry.id   AF-A0AAN7LN21-F1
#
_cell.length_a   1.000
_cell.length_b   1.000
_cell.length_c   1.000
_cell.angle_alpha   90.00
_cell.angle_beta   90.00
_cell.angle_gamma   90.00
#
_symmetry.space_group_name_H-M   'P 1'
#
loop_
_entity.id
_entity.type
_entity.pdbx_description
1 polymer ?
#
loop_
_entity_poly.entity_id
_entity_poly.type
_entity_poly.pdbx_seq_one_letter_code
_entity_poly.pdbx_strand_id
1 'polypeptide(L)'
;MAHLLSMGVTVSPRTQGISSSKPLMSVLHPISSVPANRRGRDSQIHRTQKLNLEVSPHRAVSAVRLMRIELGGAFADLLNERGKGSGDNEMAYVERTLGFRTRDLDARDLRLVTDVVGGTIRWRRFLDHLIVSLCNDKNAFSSMEPLLLQILRIGFYEIVKLNMPAYAVVDENVRLAKVALRPGAGNMVNGILRKLVLLKERDSIPIPKVEGDDRSQARALATLYSHPVWMVRRWTKYLGQEETIRLMEWNNREPSFSLRANSARGFTRGDLVKQLDLLEVPYELSLHLPNFVRVKTGLQAVIQAGMLKEGKCAVQDESAGKRYLT
;
A
#
# COMPACT_ATOMS: atom_id res chain seq x y z
N MET A 1 -41.36 21.39 37.52
CA MET A 1 -42.59 21.63 36.75
C MET A 1 -42.74 20.49 35.76
N ALA A 2 -43.79 19.70 35.95
CA ALA A 2 -44.06 18.42 35.29
C ALA A 2 -44.39 18.56 33.79
N HIS A 3 -44.13 17.52 32.99
CA HIS A 3 -45.21 16.62 32.53
C HIS A 3 -44.69 15.39 31.77
N LEU A 4 -45.15 14.23 32.24
CA LEU A 4 -45.24 12.96 31.53
C LEU A 4 -46.07 13.09 30.24
N LEU A 5 -45.82 12.22 29.26
CA LEU A 5 -46.87 11.36 28.68
C LEU A 5 -46.25 10.15 27.96
N SER A 6 -46.92 9.02 28.16
CA SER A 6 -46.60 7.66 27.77
C SER A 6 -47.76 7.10 26.95
N MET A 7 -47.49 6.01 26.22
CA MET A 7 -48.44 5.05 25.62
C MET A 7 -49.00 5.43 24.23
N GLY A 8 -49.22 4.49 23.30
CA GLY A 8 -49.22 3.03 23.43
C GLY A 8 -49.30 2.31 22.10
N VAL A 9 -48.88 1.04 22.15
CA VAL A 9 -49.05 0.00 21.15
C VAL A 9 -50.50 -0.46 21.11
N THR A 10 -51.06 -0.70 19.92
CA THR A 10 -52.24 -1.53 19.75
C THR A 10 -52.00 -2.57 18.66
N VAL A 11 -52.11 -3.83 19.07
CA VAL A 11 -52.22 -5.03 18.22
C VAL A 11 -53.69 -5.45 18.27
N SER A 12 -54.24 -5.91 17.14
CA SER A 12 -55.41 -6.80 17.14
C SER A 12 -55.51 -7.63 15.85
N PRO A 13 -56.21 -8.78 15.88
CA PRO A 13 -55.69 -10.02 15.28
C PRO A 13 -56.64 -10.77 14.32
N ARG A 14 -56.08 -11.80 13.66
CA ARG A 14 -56.66 -13.09 13.15
C ARG A 14 -57.79 -13.01 12.10
N THR A 15 -57.71 -13.75 11.00
CA THR A 15 -58.03 -15.20 10.88
C THR A 15 -57.68 -15.66 9.44
N GLN A 16 -56.82 -16.67 9.23
CA GLN A 16 -57.04 -18.13 9.09
C GLN A 16 -57.83 -18.64 7.86
N GLY A 17 -57.22 -19.63 7.18
CA GLY A 17 -57.78 -20.51 6.13
C GLY A 17 -56.66 -20.98 5.16
N ILE A 18 -55.78 -21.91 5.54
CA ILE A 18 -55.85 -23.39 5.40
C ILE A 18 -56.00 -23.89 3.95
N SER A 19 -54.97 -24.61 3.45
CA SER A 19 -55.02 -25.99 2.90
C SER A 19 -53.98 -26.18 1.76
N SER A 20 -52.91 -26.95 1.98
CA SER A 20 -52.63 -28.30 1.40
C SER A 20 -52.14 -28.28 -0.07
N SER A 21 -51.18 -29.05 -0.60
CA SER A 21 -50.21 -30.05 -0.17
C SER A 21 -49.41 -30.46 -1.44
N LYS A 22 -48.16 -30.93 -1.26
CA LYS A 22 -47.14 -31.50 -2.19
C LYS A 22 -47.65 -32.50 -3.28
N PRO A 23 -46.85 -33.05 -4.27
CA PRO A 23 -45.38 -33.24 -4.31
C PRO A 23 -44.65 -33.15 -5.71
N LEU A 24 -43.35 -33.50 -5.70
CA LEU A 24 -42.33 -33.62 -6.77
C LEU A 24 -42.73 -34.40 -8.04
N MET A 25 -42.07 -34.08 -9.18
CA MET A 25 -41.50 -35.09 -10.10
C MET A 25 -40.42 -34.51 -11.05
N SER A 26 -39.37 -35.31 -11.23
CA SER A 26 -38.22 -35.19 -12.14
C SER A 26 -38.54 -35.72 -13.55
N VAL A 27 -38.03 -35.10 -14.62
CA VAL A 27 -37.86 -35.76 -15.93
C VAL A 27 -36.61 -35.23 -16.65
N LEU A 28 -35.84 -36.17 -17.22
CA LEU A 28 -34.59 -36.02 -17.98
C LEU A 28 -34.83 -36.00 -19.52
N HIS A 29 -33.95 -35.27 -20.24
CA HIS A 29 -33.45 -35.44 -21.64
C HIS A 29 -34.42 -35.23 -22.84
N PRO A 30 -33.94 -34.95 -24.10
CA PRO A 30 -32.60 -35.20 -24.66
C PRO A 30 -31.94 -34.09 -25.53
N ILE A 31 -30.70 -34.39 -25.91
CA ILE A 31 -29.81 -33.70 -26.86
C ILE A 31 -30.37 -33.77 -28.30
N SER A 32 -30.28 -32.68 -29.07
CA SER A 32 -30.20 -32.75 -30.53
C SER A 32 -29.20 -31.75 -31.11
N SER A 33 -28.28 -32.30 -31.89
CA SER A 33 -27.16 -31.72 -32.62
C SER A 33 -27.52 -31.05 -33.97
N VAL A 34 -26.56 -30.26 -34.49
CA VAL A 34 -26.22 -29.96 -35.92
C VAL A 34 -26.70 -28.58 -36.48
N PRO A 35 -25.95 -27.87 -37.36
CA PRO A 35 -24.51 -27.90 -37.71
C PRO A 35 -23.77 -26.55 -37.53
N ALA A 36 -22.45 -26.64 -37.66
CA ALA A 36 -21.52 -25.53 -37.87
C ALA A 36 -21.84 -24.70 -39.13
N ASN A 37 -21.78 -23.38 -39.01
CA ASN A 37 -21.47 -22.51 -40.14
C ASN A 37 -20.23 -21.68 -39.83
N ARG A 38 -19.18 -21.94 -40.61
CA ARG A 38 -17.90 -21.22 -40.61
C ARG A 38 -18.09 -19.87 -41.31
N ARG A 39 -17.21 -18.94 -40.94
CA ARG A 39 -16.80 -17.70 -41.65
C ARG A 39 -17.49 -16.42 -41.20
N GLY A 40 -17.11 -15.96 -40.01
CA GLY A 40 -16.76 -14.56 -39.80
C GLY A 40 -15.30 -14.51 -39.42
N ARG A 41 -14.43 -13.99 -40.29
CA ARG A 41 -13.09 -13.54 -39.86
C ARG A 41 -13.34 -12.32 -38.98
N ASP A 42 -13.50 -12.53 -37.68
CA ASP A 42 -13.26 -11.46 -36.73
C ASP A 42 -11.77 -11.16 -36.79
N SER A 43 -11.46 -10.10 -37.53
CA SER A 43 -10.20 -9.39 -37.39
C SER A 43 -10.05 -8.99 -35.93
N GLN A 44 -9.37 -9.84 -35.15
CA GLN A 44 -8.75 -9.40 -33.91
C GLN A 44 -7.79 -8.27 -34.30
N ILE A 45 -8.29 -7.05 -34.15
CA ILE A 45 -7.46 -5.86 -34.14
C ILE A 45 -6.53 -6.05 -32.93
N HIS A 46 -5.35 -6.61 -33.18
CA HIS A 46 -4.21 -6.39 -32.30
C HIS A 46 -4.01 -4.87 -32.27
N ARG A 47 -4.61 -4.21 -31.27
CA ARG A 47 -4.27 -2.84 -30.90
C ARG A 47 -2.79 -2.89 -30.57
N THR A 48 -1.94 -2.45 -31.49
CA THR A 48 -0.51 -2.28 -31.25
C THR A 48 -0.36 -1.35 -30.06
N GLN A 49 -0.08 -1.93 -28.88
CA GLN A 49 -0.18 -1.24 -27.59
C GLN A 49 0.90 -0.17 -27.47
N LYS A 50 0.52 1.00 -26.95
CA LYS A 50 1.33 2.22 -26.93
C LYS A 50 2.34 2.16 -25.77
N LEU A 51 3.56 1.71 -26.05
CA LEU A 51 4.69 1.85 -25.13
C LEU A 51 4.97 3.35 -24.91
N ASN A 52 4.90 3.81 -23.66
CA ASN A 52 5.19 5.16 -23.27
C ASN A 52 6.50 5.20 -22.48
N LEU A 53 7.56 5.69 -23.12
CA LEU A 53 8.90 5.80 -22.53
C LEU A 53 9.10 7.10 -21.73
N GLU A 54 8.16 8.05 -21.82
CA GLU A 54 8.24 9.33 -21.11
C GLU A 54 7.74 9.23 -19.66
N VAL A 55 6.94 8.20 -19.36
CA VAL A 55 6.40 7.94 -18.02
C VAL A 55 7.32 7.02 -17.26
N SER A 56 7.62 7.41 -16.01
CA SER A 56 8.43 6.61 -15.10
C SER A 56 7.76 5.28 -14.76
N PRO A 57 8.45 4.14 -14.94
CA PRO A 57 7.84 2.83 -14.69
C PRO A 57 7.52 2.62 -13.20
N HIS A 58 8.40 3.06 -12.29
CA HIS A 58 8.16 2.91 -10.85
C HIS A 58 6.93 3.70 -10.37
N ARG A 59 6.68 4.90 -10.89
CA ARG A 59 5.50 5.71 -10.51
C ARG A 59 4.21 5.13 -11.07
N ALA A 60 4.21 4.68 -12.32
CA ALA A 60 3.05 4.03 -12.92
C ALA A 60 2.65 2.77 -12.14
N VAL A 61 3.63 1.90 -11.85
CA VAL A 61 3.40 0.69 -11.05
C VAL A 61 2.96 1.05 -9.62
N SER A 62 3.60 2.01 -8.96
CA SER A 62 3.22 2.43 -7.61
C SER A 62 1.79 2.95 -7.53
N ALA A 63 1.37 3.78 -8.50
CA ALA A 63 0.02 4.33 -8.54
C ALA A 63 -1.05 3.25 -8.68
N VAL A 64 -0.83 2.30 -9.60
CA VAL A 64 -1.74 1.16 -9.82
C VAL A 64 -1.77 0.22 -8.62
N ARG A 65 -0.63 0.03 -7.95
CA ARG A 65 -0.55 -0.82 -6.77
C ARG A 65 -1.28 -0.20 -5.58
N LEU A 66 -1.09 1.09 -5.32
CA LEU A 66 -1.83 1.81 -4.29
C LEU A 66 -3.35 1.77 -4.55
N MET A 67 -3.77 1.92 -5.81
CA MET A 67 -5.17 1.75 -6.22
C MET A 67 -5.71 0.36 -5.86
N ARG A 68 -4.97 -0.71 -6.16
CA ARG A 68 -5.36 -2.09 -5.85
C ARG A 68 -5.42 -2.36 -4.35
N ILE A 69 -4.56 -1.74 -3.56
CA ILE A 69 -4.57 -1.86 -2.09
C ILE A 69 -5.81 -1.18 -1.53
N GLU A 70 -6.15 0.02 -2.02
CA GLU A 70 -7.29 0.80 -1.51
C GLU A 70 -8.64 0.23 -1.95
N LEU A 71 -8.77 -0.20 -3.21
CA LEU A 71 -10.05 -0.63 -3.78
C LEU A 71 -10.22 -2.16 -3.83
N GLY A 72 -9.13 -2.90 -3.91
CA GLY A 72 -9.13 -4.35 -4.10
C GLY A 72 -8.64 -5.16 -2.91
N GLY A 73 -8.23 -4.52 -1.80
CA GLY A 73 -7.71 -5.19 -0.62
C GLY A 73 -6.38 -5.92 -0.85
N ALA A 74 -5.61 -5.55 -1.87
CA ALA A 74 -4.30 -6.14 -2.13
C ALA A 74 -3.30 -5.84 -0.99
N PHE A 75 -2.31 -6.71 -0.80
CA PHE A 75 -1.25 -6.51 0.19
C PHE A 75 -0.10 -5.64 -0.36
N ALA A 76 0.48 -4.80 0.51
CA ALA A 76 1.57 -3.89 0.17
C ALA A 76 2.89 -4.60 -0.21
N ASP A 77 3.14 -5.79 0.32
CA ASP A 77 4.46 -6.46 0.22
C ASP A 77 4.57 -7.49 -0.91
N LEU A 78 3.46 -7.81 -1.59
CA LEU A 78 3.43 -8.84 -2.64
C LEU A 78 3.91 -8.32 -4.01
N LEU A 79 5.14 -7.85 -4.12
CA LEU A 79 5.79 -7.73 -5.45
C LEU A 79 6.35 -9.08 -5.92
N ASN A 80 6.41 -10.07 -5.02
CA ASN A 80 7.23 -11.26 -5.17
C ASN A 80 6.50 -12.60 -4.97
N GLU A 81 5.17 -12.66 -5.07
CA GLU A 81 4.53 -13.97 -5.22
C GLU A 81 4.91 -14.53 -6.60
N ARG A 82 5.91 -15.41 -6.59
CA ARG A 82 6.30 -16.27 -7.70
C ARG A 82 5.15 -17.24 -8.05
N GLY A 83 4.07 -16.72 -8.63
CA GLY A 83 3.48 -17.36 -9.79
C GLY A 83 4.27 -16.85 -10.99
N LYS A 84 4.84 -17.76 -11.81
CA LYS A 84 5.63 -17.46 -13.03
C LYS A 84 5.18 -16.16 -13.72
N GLY A 85 6.04 -15.13 -13.78
CA GLY A 85 5.77 -13.87 -14.50
C GLY A 85 5.38 -12.62 -13.68
N SER A 86 5.87 -12.42 -12.44
CA SER A 86 5.41 -11.30 -11.59
C SER A 86 5.76 -9.88 -12.08
N GLY A 87 6.92 -9.70 -12.74
CA GLY A 87 7.27 -8.43 -13.40
C GLY A 87 6.38 -8.15 -14.62
N ASP A 88 6.15 -9.17 -15.43
CA ASP A 88 5.20 -9.13 -16.54
C ASP A 88 3.76 -8.88 -16.04
N ASN A 89 3.41 -9.39 -14.86
CA ASN A 89 2.10 -9.19 -14.24
C ASN A 89 1.90 -7.74 -13.78
N GLU A 90 2.88 -7.10 -13.11
CA GLU A 90 2.73 -5.70 -12.68
C GLU A 90 2.58 -4.77 -13.90
N MET A 91 3.37 -4.99 -14.96
CA MET A 91 3.17 -4.25 -16.20
C MET A 91 1.84 -4.57 -16.89
N ALA A 92 1.34 -5.81 -16.82
CA ALA A 92 0.01 -6.14 -17.29
C ALA A 92 -1.11 -5.46 -16.48
N TYR A 93 -0.93 -5.28 -15.16
CA TYR A 93 -1.85 -4.49 -14.34
C TYR A 93 -1.81 -3.01 -14.72
N VAL A 94 -0.62 -2.45 -14.95
CA VAL A 94 -0.46 -1.08 -15.45
C VAL A 94 -1.17 -0.91 -16.78
N GLU A 95 -0.94 -1.82 -17.71
CA GLU A 95 -1.58 -1.79 -19.03
C GLU A 95 -3.11 -1.85 -18.92
N ARG A 96 -3.64 -2.77 -18.11
CA ARG A 96 -5.08 -2.93 -17.91
C ARG A 96 -5.72 -1.72 -17.24
N THR A 97 -5.01 -1.08 -16.31
CA THR A 97 -5.56 0.01 -15.48
C THR A 97 -5.39 1.38 -16.13
N LEU A 98 -4.22 1.64 -16.74
CA LEU A 98 -3.87 2.95 -17.30
C LEU A 98 -4.01 3.00 -18.83
N GLY A 99 -4.15 1.86 -19.51
CA GLY A 99 -4.28 1.79 -20.97
C GLY A 99 -2.97 1.94 -21.75
N PHE A 100 -1.82 1.93 -21.07
CA PHE A 100 -0.49 1.97 -21.70
C PHE A 100 0.54 1.16 -20.90
N ARG A 101 1.69 0.87 -21.52
CA ARG A 101 2.83 0.23 -20.86
C ARG A 101 4.01 1.21 -20.76
N THR A 102 4.84 1.04 -19.76
CA THR A 102 6.19 1.63 -19.68
C THR A 102 7.24 0.58 -20.04
N ARG A 103 8.53 0.95 -20.00
CA ARG A 103 9.60 -0.05 -19.95
C ARG A 103 9.46 -0.93 -18.71
N ASP A 104 10.07 -2.11 -18.75
CA ASP A 104 10.09 -3.02 -17.61
C ASP A 104 10.90 -2.43 -16.44
N LEU A 105 10.55 -2.86 -15.22
CA LEU A 105 11.22 -2.46 -13.99
C LEU A 105 12.58 -3.13 -13.89
N ASP A 106 13.62 -2.34 -13.65
CA ASP A 106 14.91 -2.87 -13.23
C ASP A 106 14.96 -3.11 -11.70
N ALA A 107 16.08 -3.63 -11.21
CA ALA A 107 16.24 -3.91 -9.78
C ALA A 107 16.17 -2.64 -8.89
N ARG A 108 16.56 -1.47 -9.43
CA ARG A 108 16.47 -0.19 -8.71
C ARG A 108 15.02 0.29 -8.68
N ASP A 109 14.30 0.17 -9.79
CA ASP A 109 12.87 0.52 -9.86
C ASP A 109 12.06 -0.33 -8.89
N LEU A 110 12.32 -1.65 -8.79
CA LEU A 110 11.62 -2.53 -7.86
C LEU A 110 11.80 -2.12 -6.39
N ARG A 111 13.00 -1.72 -6.00
CA ARG A 111 13.26 -1.18 -4.65
C ARG A 111 12.47 0.11 -4.43
N LEU A 112 12.55 1.01 -5.40
CA LEU A 112 11.85 2.30 -5.31
C LEU A 112 10.32 2.13 -5.26
N VAL A 113 9.74 1.21 -6.02
CA VAL A 113 8.31 0.86 -5.91
C VAL A 113 7.97 0.37 -4.51
N THR A 114 8.81 -0.48 -3.92
CA THR A 114 8.61 -0.99 -2.55
C THR A 114 8.59 0.15 -1.55
N ASP A 115 9.56 1.05 -1.63
CA ASP A 115 9.71 2.19 -0.74
C ASP A 115 8.57 3.20 -0.91
N VAL A 116 8.21 3.54 -2.15
CA VAL A 116 7.12 4.48 -2.46
C VAL A 116 5.77 3.91 -2.02
N VAL A 117 5.45 2.65 -2.36
CA VAL A 117 4.16 2.05 -1.98
C VAL A 117 4.07 1.89 -0.47
N GLY A 118 5.06 1.25 0.16
CA GLY A 118 5.07 1.01 1.60
C GLY A 118 5.09 2.32 2.39
N GLY A 119 5.90 3.28 1.97
CA GLY A 119 6.01 4.59 2.58
C GLY A 119 4.76 5.45 2.42
N THR A 120 4.13 5.44 1.24
CA THR A 120 2.86 6.15 1.00
C THR A 120 1.75 5.60 1.90
N ILE A 121 1.67 4.28 2.08
CA ILE A 121 0.69 3.65 2.99
C ILE A 121 0.98 4.01 4.44
N ARG A 122 2.26 3.88 4.85
CA ARG A 122 2.73 4.18 6.21
C ARG A 122 2.41 5.63 6.62
N TRP A 123 2.61 6.57 5.71
CA TRP A 123 2.40 8.00 5.94
C TRP A 123 1.06 8.53 5.41
N ARG A 124 0.14 7.66 4.98
CA ARG A 124 -1.08 8.04 4.24
C ARG A 124 -1.88 9.14 4.94
N ARG A 125 -2.09 9.02 6.24
CA ARG A 125 -2.90 9.98 7.00
C ARG A 125 -2.25 11.37 7.06
N PHE A 126 -0.93 11.43 7.22
CA PHE A 126 -0.20 12.69 7.15
C PHE A 126 -0.24 13.28 5.73
N LEU A 127 0.00 12.46 4.70
CA LEU A 127 -0.05 12.90 3.30
C LEU A 127 -1.43 13.43 2.93
N ASP A 128 -2.50 12.74 3.31
CA ASP A 128 -3.88 13.16 3.08
C ASP A 128 -4.20 14.49 3.77
N HIS A 129 -3.71 14.70 5.00
CA HIS A 129 -3.84 15.98 5.68
C HIS A 129 -3.19 17.13 4.90
N LEU A 130 -1.99 16.91 4.35
CA LEU A 130 -1.32 17.91 3.51
C LEU A 130 -2.11 18.17 2.22
N ILE A 131 -2.55 17.12 1.52
CA ILE A 131 -3.31 17.27 0.27
C ILE A 131 -4.59 18.07 0.52
N VAL A 132 -5.37 17.72 1.55
CA VAL A 132 -6.59 18.45 1.96
C VAL A 132 -6.28 19.91 2.25
N SER A 133 -5.21 20.19 3.01
CA SER A 133 -4.81 21.56 3.37
C SER A 133 -4.42 22.39 2.15
N LEU A 134 -3.87 21.76 1.10
CA LEU A 134 -3.47 22.46 -0.12
C LEU A 134 -4.63 22.63 -1.11
N CYS A 135 -5.63 21.75 -1.08
CA CYS A 135 -6.82 21.83 -1.92
C CYS A 135 -7.85 22.86 -1.45
N ASN A 136 -7.66 23.47 -0.27
CA ASN A 136 -8.53 24.48 0.36
C ASN A 136 -9.99 24.05 0.63
N ASP A 137 -10.47 22.92 0.08
CA ASP A 137 -11.81 22.36 0.28
C ASP A 137 -11.73 20.84 0.53
N LYS A 138 -12.39 20.37 1.59
CA LYS A 138 -12.50 18.94 1.91
C LYS A 138 -13.34 18.18 0.89
N ASN A 139 -14.36 18.82 0.31
CA ASN A 139 -15.21 18.18 -0.68
C ASN A 139 -14.42 17.87 -1.95
N ALA A 140 -13.52 18.77 -2.37
CA ALA A 140 -12.63 18.56 -3.49
C ALA A 140 -11.71 17.35 -3.32
N PHE A 141 -11.27 17.06 -2.08
CA PHE A 141 -10.51 15.85 -1.77
C PHE A 141 -11.37 14.59 -1.88
N SER A 142 -12.58 14.61 -1.28
CA SER A 142 -13.48 13.46 -1.28
C SER A 142 -14.04 13.10 -2.65
N SER A 143 -14.19 14.07 -3.56
CA SER A 143 -14.64 13.86 -4.93
C SER A 143 -13.50 13.59 -5.92
N MET A 144 -12.25 13.53 -5.45
CA MET A 144 -11.10 13.34 -6.32
C MET A 144 -11.11 11.94 -6.94
N GLU A 145 -10.73 11.87 -8.22
CA GLU A 145 -10.56 10.59 -8.89
C GLU A 145 -9.51 9.73 -8.14
N PRO A 146 -9.79 8.46 -7.83
CA PRO A 146 -8.91 7.64 -6.98
C PRO A 146 -7.46 7.56 -7.48
N LEU A 147 -7.25 7.46 -8.80
CA LEU A 147 -5.90 7.42 -9.39
C LEU A 147 -5.16 8.76 -9.26
N LEU A 148 -5.88 9.88 -9.42
CA LEU A 148 -5.32 11.22 -9.19
C LEU A 148 -4.84 11.37 -7.74
N LEU A 149 -5.62 10.86 -6.78
CA LEU A 149 -5.24 10.87 -5.38
C LEU A 149 -3.97 10.04 -5.12
N GLN A 150 -3.81 8.88 -5.76
CA GLN A 150 -2.56 8.11 -5.62
C GLN A 150 -1.35 8.84 -6.21
N ILE A 151 -1.49 9.46 -7.39
CA ILE A 151 -0.41 10.26 -7.99
C ILE A 151 0.01 11.40 -7.07
N LEU A 152 -0.95 12.11 -6.47
CA LEU A 152 -0.64 13.15 -5.49
C LEU A 152 0.02 12.57 -4.23
N ARG A 153 -0.50 11.48 -3.67
CA ARG A 153 0.10 10.83 -2.49
C ARG A 153 1.55 10.43 -2.75
N ILE A 154 1.85 9.85 -3.91
CA ILE A 154 3.21 9.51 -4.36
C ILE A 154 4.07 10.78 -4.41
N GLY A 155 3.64 11.82 -5.12
CA GLY A 155 4.41 13.05 -5.25
C GLY A 155 4.68 13.75 -3.90
N PHE A 156 3.69 13.76 -3.00
CA PHE A 156 3.85 14.30 -1.65
C PHE A 156 4.85 13.45 -0.83
N TYR A 157 4.76 12.12 -0.91
CA TYR A 157 5.68 11.23 -0.22
C TYR A 157 7.12 11.42 -0.72
N GLU A 158 7.33 11.47 -2.04
CA GLU A 158 8.64 11.67 -2.65
C GLU A 158 9.27 13.01 -2.24
N ILE A 159 8.48 14.10 -2.22
CA ILE A 159 8.96 15.43 -1.83
C ILE A 159 9.22 15.50 -0.32
N VAL A 160 8.29 15.04 0.52
CA VAL A 160 8.32 15.32 1.97
C VAL A 160 9.09 14.26 2.76
N LYS A 161 9.09 13.00 2.33
CA LYS A 161 9.69 11.89 3.08
C LYS A 161 10.95 11.33 2.43
N LEU A 162 11.00 11.24 1.09
CA LEU A 162 12.20 10.77 0.39
C LEU A 162 13.18 11.88 0.01
N ASN A 163 12.78 13.15 0.15
CA ASN A 163 13.59 14.31 -0.25
C ASN A 163 14.10 14.22 -1.70
N MET A 164 13.31 13.65 -2.60
CA MET A 164 13.65 13.60 -4.02
C MET A 164 13.67 15.01 -4.63
N PRO A 165 14.46 15.24 -5.70
CA PRO A 165 14.51 16.54 -6.36
C PRO A 165 13.13 16.99 -6.82
N ALA A 166 12.67 18.12 -6.27
CA ALA A 166 11.30 18.60 -6.45
C ALA A 166 10.91 18.75 -7.93
N TYR A 167 11.82 19.27 -8.76
CA TYR A 167 11.55 19.45 -10.20
C TYR A 167 11.26 18.12 -10.90
N ALA A 168 12.01 17.05 -10.57
CA ALA A 168 11.83 15.73 -11.16
C ALA A 168 10.52 15.09 -10.70
N VAL A 169 10.22 15.18 -9.40
CA VAL A 169 8.96 14.67 -8.84
C VAL A 169 7.76 15.35 -9.48
N VAL A 170 7.76 16.69 -9.57
CA VAL A 170 6.67 17.45 -10.17
C VAL A 170 6.50 17.05 -11.63
N ASP A 171 7.57 17.11 -12.42
CA ASP A 171 7.48 16.87 -13.86
C ASP A 171 7.04 15.43 -14.20
N GLU A 172 7.60 14.43 -13.52
CA GLU A 172 7.25 13.02 -13.78
C GLU A 172 5.82 12.68 -13.34
N ASN A 173 5.35 13.19 -12.19
CA ASN A 173 3.95 12.98 -11.76
C ASN A 173 2.96 13.73 -12.67
N VAL A 174 3.33 14.91 -13.19
CA VAL A 174 2.53 15.64 -14.17
C VAL A 174 2.44 14.88 -15.49
N ARG A 175 3.55 14.31 -15.97
CA ARG A 175 3.56 13.45 -17.16
C ARG A 175 2.66 12.23 -16.99
N LEU A 176 2.78 11.51 -15.87
CA LEU A 176 1.92 10.38 -15.55
C LEU A 176 0.44 10.79 -15.56
N ALA A 177 0.08 11.89 -14.90
CA ALA A 177 -1.29 12.38 -14.84
C ALA A 177 -1.84 12.81 -16.21
N LYS A 178 -1.02 13.43 -17.07
CA LYS A 178 -1.44 13.82 -18.44
C LYS A 178 -1.81 12.62 -19.31
N VAL A 179 -1.09 11.52 -19.16
CA VAL A 179 -1.29 10.31 -19.98
C VAL A 179 -2.38 9.41 -19.40
N ALA A 180 -2.47 9.31 -18.07
CA ALA A 180 -3.32 8.34 -17.40
C ALA A 180 -4.72 8.86 -17.02
N LEU A 181 -4.92 10.19 -17.00
CA LEU A 181 -6.16 10.81 -16.51
C LEU A 181 -6.78 11.73 -17.55
N ARG A 182 -7.97 12.24 -17.21
CA ARG A 182 -8.71 13.23 -18.02
C ARG A 182 -7.89 14.50 -18.32
N PRO A 183 -8.20 15.21 -19.42
CA PRO A 183 -7.60 16.51 -19.72
C PRO A 183 -7.67 17.48 -18.52
N GLY A 184 -6.57 18.20 -18.28
CA GLY A 184 -6.45 19.14 -17.16
C GLY A 184 -5.94 18.53 -15.85
N ALA A 185 -5.99 17.20 -15.66
CA ALA A 185 -5.47 16.55 -14.44
C ALA A 185 -3.98 16.85 -14.20
N GLY A 186 -3.16 16.84 -15.26
CA GLY A 186 -1.75 17.21 -15.16
C GLY A 186 -1.52 18.63 -14.66
N ASN A 187 -2.38 19.59 -15.02
CA ASN A 187 -2.27 20.98 -14.54
C ASN A 187 -2.61 21.07 -13.04
N MET A 188 -3.60 20.29 -12.59
CA MET A 188 -3.96 20.20 -11.17
C MET A 188 -2.80 19.60 -10.34
N VAL A 189 -2.21 18.49 -10.80
CA VAL A 189 -1.04 17.88 -10.15
C VAL A 189 0.11 18.89 -10.08
N ASN A 190 0.41 19.57 -11.19
CA ASN A 190 1.46 20.59 -11.25
C ASN A 190 1.23 21.71 -10.23
N GLY A 191 0.01 22.27 -10.19
CA GLY A 191 -0.33 23.37 -9.28
C GLY A 191 -0.20 22.97 -7.81
N ILE A 192 -0.73 21.79 -7.44
CA ILE A 192 -0.70 21.31 -6.05
C ILE A 192 0.74 20.98 -5.61
N LEU A 193 1.50 20.24 -6.43
CA LEU A 193 2.87 19.87 -6.07
C LEU A 193 3.80 21.09 -6.03
N ARG A 194 3.67 22.05 -6.95
CA ARG A 194 4.44 23.31 -6.87
C ARG A 194 4.10 24.11 -5.61
N LYS A 195 2.82 24.17 -5.22
CA LYS A 195 2.41 24.78 -3.95
C LYS A 195 3.07 24.08 -2.76
N LEU A 196 3.12 22.74 -2.75
CA LEU A 196 3.83 21.98 -1.72
C LEU A 196 5.32 22.32 -1.64
N VAL A 197 5.99 22.39 -2.79
CA VAL A 197 7.42 22.72 -2.87
C VAL A 197 7.68 24.10 -2.29
N LEU A 198 6.90 25.11 -2.67
CA LEU A 198 7.02 26.47 -2.12
C LEU A 198 6.80 26.51 -0.60
N LEU A 199 5.84 25.75 -0.08
CA LEU A 199 5.60 25.66 1.36
C LEU A 199 6.77 24.98 2.09
N LYS A 200 7.35 23.94 1.49
CA LYS A 200 8.54 23.24 2.03
C LYS A 200 9.76 24.17 2.07
N GLU A 201 10.02 24.93 1.01
CA GLU A 201 11.14 25.87 0.93
C GLU A 201 11.06 26.99 1.97
N ARG A 202 9.83 27.37 2.36
CA ARG A 202 9.56 28.41 3.36
C ARG A 202 9.37 27.87 4.78
N ASP A 203 9.58 26.57 5.00
CA ASP A 203 9.31 25.88 6.26
C ASP A 203 7.90 26.16 6.83
N SER A 204 6.91 26.16 5.92
CA SER A 204 5.53 26.58 6.20
C SER A 204 4.51 25.49 5.85
N ILE A 205 4.95 24.23 5.87
CA ILE A 205 4.07 23.08 5.65
C ILE A 205 2.96 23.10 6.72
N PRO A 206 1.69 22.93 6.32
CA PRO A 206 0.57 22.93 7.27
C PRO A 206 0.65 21.66 8.13
N ILE A 207 1.19 21.83 9.34
CA ILE A 207 1.35 20.76 10.32
C ILE A 207 0.25 20.88 11.39
N PRO A 208 -0.41 19.78 11.79
CA PRO A 208 -1.38 19.80 12.89
C PRO A 208 -0.74 20.27 14.20
N LYS A 209 -1.34 21.25 14.86
CA LYS A 209 -0.91 21.70 16.19
C LYS A 209 -1.39 20.73 17.28
N VAL A 210 -0.49 20.38 18.20
CA VAL A 210 -0.80 19.51 19.35
C VAL A 210 -1.25 20.39 20.52
N GLU A 211 -2.50 20.85 20.45
CA GLU A 211 -3.08 21.79 21.41
C GLU A 211 -4.52 21.38 21.77
N GLY A 212 -5.08 21.99 22.82
CA GLY A 212 -6.44 21.76 23.29
C GLY A 212 -6.58 20.54 24.23
N ASP A 213 -7.78 19.95 24.26
CA ASP A 213 -8.08 18.79 25.09
C ASP A 213 -7.36 17.51 24.61
N ASP A 214 -7.30 16.49 25.48
CA ASP A 214 -6.67 15.19 25.18
C ASP A 214 -7.12 14.60 23.85
N ARG A 215 -8.39 14.79 23.49
CA ARG A 215 -8.96 14.29 22.25
C ARG A 215 -8.42 15.04 21.03
N SER A 216 -8.23 16.35 21.11
CA SER A 216 -7.64 17.17 20.05
C SER A 216 -6.16 16.89 19.88
N GLN A 217 -5.41 16.82 20.99
CA GLN A 217 -4.00 16.45 20.97
C GLN A 217 -3.80 15.06 20.34
N ALA A 218 -4.60 14.07 20.71
CA ALA A 218 -4.52 12.73 20.12
C ALA A 218 -4.85 12.71 18.61
N ARG A 219 -5.77 13.57 18.13
CA ARG A 219 -6.04 13.72 16.69
C ARG A 219 -4.87 14.35 15.93
N ALA A 220 -4.22 15.35 16.53
CA ALA A 220 -3.04 15.98 15.97
C ALA A 220 -1.89 14.97 15.86
N LEU A 221 -1.56 14.29 16.95
CA LEU A 221 -0.53 13.24 17.00
C LEU A 221 -0.82 12.09 16.03
N ALA A 222 -2.07 11.61 16.00
CA ALA A 222 -2.49 10.58 15.03
C ALA A 222 -2.21 11.00 13.59
N THR A 223 -2.42 12.27 13.25
CA THR A 223 -2.17 12.80 11.91
C THR A 223 -0.68 12.99 11.66
N LEU A 224 0.06 13.60 12.59
CA LEU A 224 1.51 13.82 12.53
C LEU A 224 2.27 12.52 12.25
N TYR A 225 1.95 11.47 12.99
CA TYR A 225 2.64 10.20 12.93
C TYR A 225 1.89 9.13 12.14
N SER A 226 0.79 9.48 11.46
CA SER A 226 -0.01 8.55 10.64
C SER A 226 -0.53 7.28 11.32
N HIS A 227 -0.98 7.41 12.58
CA HIS A 227 -1.60 6.31 13.34
C HIS A 227 -3.12 6.52 13.51
N PRO A 228 -3.91 5.46 13.76
CA PRO A 228 -5.33 5.60 14.09
C PRO A 228 -5.52 6.36 15.42
N VAL A 229 -6.50 7.28 15.47
CA VAL A 229 -6.76 8.12 16.66
C VAL A 229 -7.03 7.28 17.91
N TRP A 230 -7.77 6.18 17.77
CA TRP A 230 -8.09 5.30 18.90
C TRP A 230 -6.82 4.65 19.50
N MET A 231 -5.84 4.35 18.66
CA MET A 231 -4.58 3.71 19.03
C MET A 231 -3.67 4.70 19.76
N VAL A 232 -3.55 5.92 19.23
CA VAL A 232 -2.83 7.01 19.91
C VAL A 232 -3.42 7.30 21.28
N ARG A 233 -4.76 7.46 21.37
CA ARG A 233 -5.43 7.67 22.67
C ARG A 233 -5.15 6.54 23.66
N ARG A 234 -5.15 5.29 23.18
CA ARG A 234 -4.85 4.12 24.00
C ARG A 234 -3.42 4.19 24.52
N TRP A 235 -2.44 4.37 23.64
CA TRP A 235 -1.03 4.43 24.05
C TRP A 235 -0.75 5.62 24.97
N THR A 236 -1.27 6.81 24.67
CA THR A 236 -1.08 7.99 25.53
C THR A 236 -1.60 7.75 26.95
N LYS A 237 -2.74 7.05 27.08
CA LYS A 237 -3.30 6.68 28.39
C LYS A 237 -2.42 5.70 29.19
N TYR A 238 -1.73 4.77 28.52
CA TYR A 238 -0.96 3.71 29.20
C TYR A 238 0.53 4.03 29.37
N LEU A 239 1.12 4.73 28.40
CA LEU A 239 2.56 4.99 28.31
C LEU A 239 2.91 6.45 28.60
N GLY A 240 1.92 7.35 28.61
CA GLY A 240 2.15 8.79 28.56
C GLY A 240 2.43 9.28 27.13
N GLN A 241 2.39 10.60 26.94
CA GLN A 241 2.51 11.22 25.62
C GLN A 241 3.90 11.04 25.00
N GLU A 242 4.97 11.29 25.76
CA GLU A 242 6.36 11.22 25.27
C GLU A 242 6.71 9.83 24.75
N GLU A 243 6.41 8.78 25.52
CA GLU A 243 6.71 7.40 25.12
C GLU A 243 5.82 6.94 23.96
N THR A 244 4.58 7.44 23.89
CA THR A 244 3.70 7.21 22.73
C THR A 244 4.29 7.82 21.47
N ILE A 245 4.86 9.03 21.55
CA ILE A 245 5.54 9.66 20.42
C ILE A 245 6.73 8.81 19.97
N ARG A 246 7.59 8.37 20.89
CA ARG A 246 8.74 7.50 20.57
C ARG A 246 8.31 6.20 19.91
N LEU A 247 7.23 5.56 20.39
CA LEU A 247 6.67 4.36 19.79
C LEU A 247 6.18 4.60 18.35
N MET A 248 5.44 5.69 18.13
CA MET A 248 4.95 6.04 16.80
C MET A 248 6.07 6.42 15.83
N GLU A 249 7.12 7.09 16.32
CA GLU A 249 8.33 7.36 15.54
C GLU A 249 9.03 6.07 15.15
N TRP A 250 9.18 5.13 16.09
CA TRP A 250 9.77 3.82 15.84
C TRP A 250 8.98 3.01 14.81
N ASN A 251 7.65 2.94 14.94
CA ASN A 251 6.77 2.28 13.97
C ASN A 251 6.92 2.83 12.55
N ASN A 252 7.27 4.11 12.43
CA ASN A 252 7.42 4.77 11.14
C ASN A 252 8.81 4.65 10.50
N ARG A 253 9.80 4.16 11.25
CA ARG A 253 11.17 3.95 10.75
C ARG A 253 11.18 2.97 9.58
N GLU A 254 12.25 3.03 8.81
CA GLU A 254 12.49 2.05 7.76
C GLU A 254 12.56 0.63 8.36
N PRO A 255 11.87 -0.35 7.76
CA PRO A 255 11.88 -1.71 8.26
C PRO A 255 13.28 -2.30 8.10
N SER A 256 13.75 -2.98 9.14
CA SER A 256 14.92 -3.85 9.06
C SER A 256 14.48 -5.30 9.03
N PHE A 257 15.15 -6.13 8.24
CA PHE A 257 14.87 -7.55 8.16
C PHE A 257 15.81 -8.32 9.07
N SER A 258 15.26 -9.21 9.88
CA SER A 258 16.04 -10.15 10.66
C SER A 258 16.12 -11.49 9.94
N LEU A 259 17.35 -11.98 9.75
CA LEU A 259 17.67 -13.27 9.16
C LEU A 259 18.13 -14.21 10.26
N ARG A 260 17.45 -15.36 10.37
CA ARG A 260 17.85 -16.46 11.23
C ARG A 260 18.63 -17.49 10.44
N ALA A 261 19.86 -17.78 10.85
CA ALA A 261 20.64 -18.89 10.34
C ALA A 261 19.99 -20.23 10.74
N ASN A 262 19.95 -21.19 9.82
CA ASN A 262 19.35 -22.49 10.06
C ASN A 262 20.36 -23.48 10.64
N SER A 263 20.64 -23.35 11.94
CA SER A 263 21.59 -24.22 12.63
C SER A 263 21.20 -25.71 12.59
N ALA A 264 19.91 -26.04 12.42
CA ALA A 264 19.45 -27.41 12.25
C ALA A 264 19.94 -28.07 10.94
N ARG A 265 20.37 -27.26 9.95
CA ARG A 265 21.03 -27.71 8.72
C ARG A 265 22.56 -27.54 8.76
N GLY A 266 23.12 -27.30 9.94
CA GLY A 266 24.54 -27.03 10.11
C GLY A 266 24.99 -25.66 9.59
N PHE A 267 24.05 -24.75 9.26
CA PHE A 267 24.37 -23.40 8.78
C PHE A 267 24.34 -22.42 9.94
N THR A 268 25.52 -21.93 10.36
CA THR A 268 25.67 -21.10 11.56
C THR A 268 25.51 -19.60 11.26
N ARG A 269 25.41 -18.78 12.32
CA ARG A 269 25.48 -17.31 12.17
C ARG A 269 26.80 -16.87 11.52
N GLY A 270 27.91 -17.56 11.82
CA GLY A 270 29.21 -17.26 11.20
C GLY A 270 29.20 -17.53 9.69
N ASP A 271 28.55 -18.60 9.26
CA ASP A 271 28.39 -18.91 7.83
C ASP A 271 27.48 -17.90 7.14
N LEU A 272 26.39 -17.49 7.81
CA LEU A 272 25.51 -16.43 7.33
C LEU A 272 26.28 -15.12 7.14
N VAL A 273 27.08 -14.71 8.12
CA VAL A 273 27.92 -13.52 8.05
C VAL A 273 28.87 -13.57 6.86
N LYS A 274 29.62 -14.67 6.69
CA LYS A 274 30.54 -14.84 5.54
C LYS A 274 29.82 -14.70 4.20
N GLN A 275 28.61 -15.24 4.08
CA GLN A 275 27.81 -15.11 2.86
C GLN A 275 27.34 -13.68 2.64
N LEU A 276 26.96 -12.95 3.70
CA LEU A 276 26.57 -11.55 3.60
C LEU A 276 27.76 -10.65 3.21
N ASP A 277 28.96 -10.93 3.75
CA ASP A 277 30.20 -10.25 3.35
C ASP A 277 30.49 -10.46 1.85
N LEU A 278 30.39 -11.70 1.36
CA LEU A 278 30.57 -12.03 -0.07
C LEU A 278 29.54 -11.36 -0.99
N LEU A 279 28.33 -11.11 -0.50
CA LEU A 279 27.27 -10.43 -1.22
C LEU A 279 27.32 -8.90 -1.04
N GLU A 280 28.30 -8.38 -0.30
CA GLU A 280 28.42 -6.96 0.07
C GLU A 280 27.15 -6.40 0.71
N VAL A 281 26.46 -7.23 1.50
CA VAL A 281 25.22 -6.85 2.20
C VAL A 281 25.54 -6.35 3.60
N PRO A 282 25.32 -5.07 3.93
CA PRO A 282 25.56 -4.55 5.27
C PRO A 282 24.64 -5.22 6.29
N TYR A 283 25.22 -5.58 7.45
CA TYR A 283 24.48 -6.22 8.51
C TYR A 283 24.89 -5.75 9.91
N GLU A 284 24.00 -5.99 10.87
CA GLU A 284 24.21 -5.81 12.29
C GLU A 284 23.97 -7.16 12.99
N LEU A 285 24.86 -7.56 13.90
CA LEU A 285 24.64 -8.77 14.68
C LEU A 285 23.51 -8.55 15.69
N SER A 286 22.67 -9.57 15.88
CA SER A 286 21.69 -9.53 16.96
C SER A 286 22.38 -9.55 18.32
N LEU A 287 22.05 -8.57 19.16
CA LEU A 287 22.50 -8.51 20.56
C LEU A 287 21.75 -9.49 21.46
N HIS A 288 20.59 -9.98 21.01
CA HIS A 288 19.69 -10.79 21.82
C HIS A 288 19.66 -12.26 21.44
N LEU A 289 19.96 -12.60 20.18
CA LEU A 289 19.81 -13.96 19.66
C LEU A 289 21.07 -14.43 18.90
N PRO A 290 21.69 -15.56 19.29
CA PRO A 290 22.97 -16.00 18.74
C PRO A 290 22.89 -16.47 17.28
N ASN A 291 21.70 -16.79 16.77
CA ASN A 291 21.49 -17.28 15.40
C ASN A 291 20.98 -16.20 14.45
N PHE A 292 20.88 -14.94 14.89
CA PHE A 292 20.24 -13.87 14.13
C PHE A 292 21.24 -12.79 13.68
N VAL A 293 20.94 -12.24 12.50
CA VAL A 293 21.59 -11.09 11.89
C VAL A 293 20.50 -10.15 11.37
N ARG A 294 20.70 -8.85 11.50
CA ARG A 294 19.78 -7.82 11.02
C ARG A 294 20.36 -7.15 9.76
N VAL A 295 19.52 -6.99 8.76
CA VAL A 295 19.85 -6.41 7.45
C VAL A 295 18.89 -5.27 7.16
N LYS A 296 19.42 -4.05 6.98
CA LYS A 296 18.61 -2.87 6.61
C LYS A 296 18.42 -2.76 5.09
N THR A 297 19.46 -3.07 4.33
CA THR A 297 19.50 -2.98 2.87
C THR A 297 20.13 -4.23 2.28
N GLY A 298 19.78 -4.59 1.05
CA GLY A 298 20.43 -5.72 0.36
C GLY A 298 19.75 -7.09 0.55
N LEU A 299 18.56 -7.15 1.18
CA LEU A 299 17.78 -8.40 1.27
C LEU A 299 17.54 -9.05 -0.10
N GLN A 300 17.38 -8.25 -1.15
CA GLN A 300 17.19 -8.78 -2.51
C GLN A 300 18.38 -9.61 -2.99
N ALA A 301 19.61 -9.23 -2.62
CA ALA A 301 20.80 -10.03 -2.95
C ALA A 301 20.77 -11.38 -2.25
N VAL A 302 20.34 -11.42 -0.98
CA VAL A 302 20.14 -12.67 -0.21
C VAL A 302 19.08 -13.57 -0.87
N ILE A 303 17.98 -12.98 -1.36
CA ILE A 303 16.92 -13.70 -2.08
C ILE A 303 17.45 -14.26 -3.41
N GLN A 304 18.20 -13.45 -4.18
CA GLN A 304 18.77 -13.83 -5.47
C GLN A 304 19.85 -14.91 -5.33
N ALA A 305 20.65 -14.86 -4.27
CA ALA A 305 21.62 -15.87 -3.90
C ALA A 305 21.00 -17.21 -3.46
N GLY A 306 19.66 -17.31 -3.42
CA GLY A 306 18.96 -18.56 -3.15
C GLY A 306 18.98 -19.00 -1.69
N MET A 307 19.56 -18.23 -0.77
CA MET A 307 19.78 -18.64 0.63
C MET A 307 18.49 -19.01 1.37
N LEU A 308 17.40 -18.27 1.11
CA LEU A 308 16.08 -18.57 1.64
C LEU A 308 15.48 -19.83 1.01
N LYS A 309 15.65 -20.00 -0.31
CA LYS A 309 15.10 -21.15 -1.07
C LYS A 309 15.80 -22.46 -0.68
N GLU A 310 17.10 -22.39 -0.44
CA GLU A 310 17.93 -23.51 0.02
C GLU A 310 17.74 -23.80 1.51
N GLY A 311 17.00 -22.96 2.23
CA GLY A 311 16.75 -23.10 3.66
C GLY A 311 18.00 -22.91 4.53
N LYS A 312 19.03 -22.19 4.02
CA LYS A 312 20.23 -21.81 4.79
C LYS A 312 19.88 -20.78 5.87
N CYS A 313 18.97 -19.86 5.55
CA CYS A 313 18.42 -18.91 6.50
C CYS A 313 16.92 -18.69 6.26
N ALA A 314 16.25 -18.03 7.21
CA ALA A 314 14.86 -17.63 7.09
C ALA A 314 14.70 -16.17 7.54
N VAL A 315 13.79 -15.43 6.90
CA VAL A 315 13.36 -14.11 7.39
C VAL A 315 12.45 -14.33 8.59
N GLN A 316 12.88 -13.88 9.77
CA GLN A 316 12.14 -14.04 11.02
C GLN A 316 12.44 -12.86 11.93
N ASP A 317 11.41 -12.26 12.53
CA ASP A 317 11.61 -11.22 13.53
C ASP A 317 12.25 -11.78 14.81
N GLU A 318 13.10 -10.99 15.47
CA GLU A 318 13.77 -11.39 16.70
C GLU A 318 12.78 -11.68 17.84
N SER A 319 11.67 -10.94 17.92
CA SER A 319 10.63 -11.21 18.92
C SER A 319 9.99 -12.59 18.73
N ALA A 320 9.79 -13.01 17.47
CA ALA A 320 9.31 -14.35 17.15
C ALA A 320 10.38 -15.43 17.43
N GLY A 321 11.66 -15.07 17.29
CA GLY A 321 12.80 -15.93 17.62
C GLY A 321 12.93 -16.20 19.13
N LYS A 322 12.66 -15.21 19.97
CA LYS A 322 12.73 -15.34 21.44
C LYS A 322 11.81 -16.43 22.00
N ARG A 323 10.69 -16.71 21.33
CA ARG A 323 9.71 -17.74 21.75
C ARG A 323 10.29 -19.16 21.78
N TYR A 324 11.43 -19.40 21.12
CA TYR A 324 12.08 -20.71 21.08
C TYR A 324 13.22 -20.87 22.10
N LEU A 325 13.45 -19.86 22.96
CA LEU A 325 14.49 -19.88 23.99
C LEU A 325 13.95 -19.95 25.42
N THR A 326 12.63 -19.86 25.59
CA THR A 326 11.89 -20.03 26.85
C THR A 326 11.07 -21.30 26.79
#